data_AF-A0A316P372-F1
#
_entry.id   AF-A0A316P372-F1
#
_cell.length_a   1.000
_cell.length_b   1.000
_cell.length_c   1.000
_cell.angle_alpha   90.00
_cell.angle_beta   90.00
_cell.angle_gamma   90.00
#
_symmetry.space_group_name_H-M   'P 1'
#
loop_
_entity.id
_entity.type
_entity.pdbx_description
1 polymer ?
#
loop_
_entity_poly.entity_id
_entity_poly.type
_entity_poly.pdbx_seq_one_letter_code
_entity_poly.pdbx_strand_id
1 'polypeptide(L)'
;MGMAASQARYLGLTARKTNVEYEGQQINQARTALANQSANTFNDLLALEVPTAPSTQDYTTTQYSYEDGTVGETITSMEPISNDPDGYNYLVTHYHYADVYTGVENIKRNPQVYVNDRIENKEIEENKVEASVDPATGETTYAVKGKDCSAYDETDEEQKALYDELSNSFSDIKNADPANLLTYKDAGGKYHFVLRDQVEAAANGTGEMSDYYLKNSKPTSETIEANAIAKTTDPVTGASSYLVNGNQCVKYDENNEVYKTAYDKAVAENPSLGKLNPEQLYTYNDKYGGIHFISQDDIDGVMTGAAAATDYSVTSGVPVSIGNIDLEIYDPTDKEQLSAYEQILKDWPESDFAASEPPIYTWVSNGQRYFASYEDLMASWESAPDPALPTENQNSLKYYCAKDVSTKIEVTERALIDFNSEGRAETIKFEDSSVVRTLNAETITDEAAYNDAMNQYNYDQTVYEKAIQDINAKTEKIQEQDRTLELRLRQLDTEQEALQTEMEAVKKVIDKNIESTFKTFE
;
A
#
# COMPACT_ATOMS: atom_id res chain seq x y z
N MET A 1 -76.54 58.37 57.47
CA MET A 1 -75.94 57.51 56.41
C MET A 1 -74.40 57.54 56.34
N GLY A 2 -73.68 58.35 57.14
CA GLY A 2 -72.22 58.52 56.98
C GLY A 2 -71.30 57.48 57.62
N MET A 3 -71.75 56.72 58.64
CA MET A 3 -70.89 55.76 59.35
C MET A 3 -70.59 54.48 58.56
N ALA A 4 -71.61 53.84 57.97
CA ALA A 4 -71.40 52.57 57.24
C ALA A 4 -70.49 52.75 56.01
N ALA A 5 -70.62 53.87 55.29
CA ALA A 5 -69.78 54.17 54.12
C ALA A 5 -68.32 54.48 54.49
N SER A 6 -68.08 55.19 55.60
CA SER A 6 -66.72 55.49 56.07
C SER A 6 -66.02 54.25 56.64
N GLN A 7 -66.75 53.38 57.35
CA GLN A 7 -66.24 52.07 57.78
C GLN A 7 -65.92 51.14 56.61
N ALA A 8 -66.79 51.06 55.59
CA ALA A 8 -66.52 50.27 54.38
C ALA A 8 -65.29 50.77 53.62
N ARG A 9 -65.11 52.10 53.51
CA ARG A 9 -63.90 52.68 52.90
C ARG A 9 -62.65 52.41 53.72
N TYR A 10 -62.71 52.52 55.05
CA TYR A 10 -61.60 52.21 55.94
C TYR A 10 -61.18 50.73 55.84
N LEU A 11 -62.15 49.81 55.79
CA LEU A 11 -61.90 48.38 55.55
C LEU A 11 -61.26 48.15 54.17
N GLY A 12 -61.72 48.83 53.12
CA GLY A 12 -61.13 48.75 51.78
C GLY A 12 -59.69 49.27 51.72
N LEU A 13 -59.40 50.38 52.39
CA LEU A 13 -58.03 50.92 52.51
C LEU A 13 -57.13 50.00 53.36
N THR A 14 -57.67 49.40 54.42
CA THR A 14 -56.96 48.40 55.23
C THR A 14 -56.58 47.19 54.39
N ALA A 15 -57.52 46.66 53.59
CA ALA A 15 -57.24 45.54 52.69
C ALA A 15 -56.17 45.89 51.63
N ARG A 16 -56.20 47.09 51.07
CA ARG A 16 -55.16 47.58 50.15
C ARG A 16 -53.80 47.72 50.82
N LYS A 17 -53.74 48.30 52.02
CA LYS A 17 -52.50 48.43 52.81
C LYS A 17 -51.90 47.07 53.13
N THR A 18 -52.72 46.09 53.53
CA THR A 18 -52.28 44.71 53.74
C THR A 18 -51.76 44.06 52.46
N ASN A 19 -52.37 44.32 51.30
CA ASN A 19 -51.86 43.83 50.01
C ASN A 19 -50.51 44.45 49.64
N VAL A 20 -50.35 45.77 49.81
CA VAL A 20 -49.07 46.48 49.56
C VAL A 20 -47.96 45.97 50.47
N GLU A 21 -48.26 45.76 51.77
CA GLU A 21 -47.33 45.16 52.73
C GLU A 21 -46.95 43.73 52.35
N TYR A 22 -47.90 42.94 51.87
CA TYR A 22 -47.65 41.59 51.38
C TYR A 22 -46.79 41.57 50.11
N GLU A 23 -47.04 42.46 49.14
CA GLU A 23 -46.18 42.63 47.97
C GLU A 23 -44.76 43.07 48.35
N GLY A 24 -44.61 43.98 49.31
CA GLY A 24 -43.32 44.41 49.83
C GLY A 24 -42.53 43.25 50.49
N GLN A 25 -43.22 42.37 51.23
CA GLN A 25 -42.60 41.16 51.77
C GLN A 25 -42.14 40.19 50.68
N GLN A 26 -42.95 39.98 49.63
CA GLN A 26 -42.56 39.15 48.49
C GLN A 26 -41.33 39.69 47.76
N ILE A 27 -41.26 41.01 47.57
CA ILE A 27 -40.10 41.65 46.94
C ILE A 27 -38.85 41.47 47.79
N ASN A 28 -38.93 41.65 49.11
CA ASN A 28 -37.79 41.43 50.00
C ASN A 28 -37.32 39.96 50.01
N GLN A 29 -38.25 39.00 49.92
CA GLN A 29 -37.90 37.59 49.74
C GLN A 29 -37.19 37.35 48.40
N ALA A 30 -37.69 37.94 47.31
CA ALA A 30 -37.06 37.84 45.99
C ALA A 30 -35.65 38.45 45.98
N ARG A 31 -35.44 39.61 46.62
CA ARG A 31 -34.11 40.21 46.76
C ARG A 31 -33.15 39.34 47.58
N THR A 32 -33.64 38.70 48.64
CA THR A 32 -32.83 37.72 49.42
C THR A 32 -32.43 36.52 48.56
N ALA A 33 -33.34 36.03 47.71
CA ALA A 33 -33.03 34.96 46.77
C ALA A 33 -31.99 35.38 45.72
N LEU A 34 -32.08 36.61 45.19
CA LEU A 34 -31.09 37.18 44.27
C LEU A 34 -29.72 37.34 44.94
N ALA A 35 -29.66 37.73 46.22
CA ALA A 35 -28.41 37.81 46.97
C ALA A 35 -27.72 36.44 47.09
N ASN A 36 -28.50 35.37 47.31
CA ASN A 36 -27.96 34.01 47.31
C ASN A 36 -27.46 33.58 45.91
N GLN A 37 -28.19 33.96 44.85
CA GLN A 37 -27.73 33.70 43.46
C GLN A 37 -26.45 34.46 43.12
N SER A 38 -26.30 35.69 43.60
CA SER A 38 -25.08 36.48 43.47
C SER A 38 -23.90 35.81 44.16
N ALA A 39 -24.10 35.32 45.39
CA ALA A 39 -23.07 34.58 46.13
C ALA A 39 -22.65 33.28 45.41
N ASN A 40 -23.61 32.54 44.84
CA ASN A 40 -23.30 31.34 44.05
C ASN A 40 -22.51 31.69 42.78
N THR A 41 -22.92 32.72 42.06
CA THR A 41 -22.21 33.18 40.83
C THR A 41 -20.78 33.63 41.15
N PHE A 42 -20.56 34.23 42.31
CA PHE A 42 -19.22 34.58 42.79
C PHE A 42 -18.38 33.36 43.16
N ASN A 43 -18.98 32.33 43.76
CA ASN A 43 -18.29 31.07 44.03
C ASN A 43 -17.94 30.32 42.73
N ASP A 44 -18.82 30.35 41.72
CA ASP A 44 -18.56 29.78 40.40
C ASP A 44 -17.34 30.47 39.74
N LEU A 45 -17.19 31.79 39.92
CA LEU A 45 -16.03 32.55 39.44
C LEU A 45 -14.72 32.11 40.13
N LEU A 46 -14.76 31.89 41.44
CA LEU A 46 -13.58 31.48 42.21
C LEU A 46 -13.15 30.04 41.93
N ALA A 47 -14.09 29.18 41.50
CA ALA A 47 -13.82 27.79 41.14
C ALA A 47 -13.24 27.63 39.73
N LEU A 48 -13.27 28.68 38.90
CA LEU A 48 -12.67 28.64 37.56
C LEU A 48 -11.15 28.70 37.65
N GLU A 49 -10.49 27.68 37.12
CA GLU A 49 -9.04 27.62 36.98
C GLU A 49 -8.61 28.18 35.61
N VAL A 50 -7.55 28.98 35.60
CA VAL A 50 -6.97 29.50 34.36
C VAL A 50 -6.18 28.37 33.68
N PRO A 51 -6.50 28.02 32.42
CA PRO A 51 -5.74 27.02 31.68
C PRO A 51 -4.25 27.41 31.60
N THR A 52 -3.36 26.44 31.80
CA THR A 52 -1.91 26.64 31.70
C THR A 52 -1.41 26.14 30.35
N ALA A 53 -0.57 26.94 29.68
CA ALA A 53 -0.03 26.55 28.39
C ALA A 53 1.00 25.41 28.55
N PRO A 54 0.99 24.38 27.68
CA PRO A 54 1.98 23.32 27.71
C PRO A 54 3.38 23.90 27.42
N SER A 55 4.39 23.43 28.15
CA SER A 55 5.79 23.78 27.89
C SER A 55 6.38 22.82 26.86
N THR A 56 7.10 23.33 25.86
CA THR A 56 7.82 22.48 24.90
C THR A 56 8.82 21.55 25.58
N GLN A 57 9.37 21.95 26.74
CA GLN A 57 10.35 21.14 27.47
C GLN A 57 9.76 19.83 28.01
N ASP A 58 8.46 19.79 28.33
CA ASP A 58 7.79 18.60 28.85
C ASP A 58 7.64 17.49 27.78
N TYR A 59 7.83 17.86 26.51
CA TYR A 59 7.76 16.98 25.34
C TYR A 59 9.14 16.76 24.71
N THR A 60 10.21 17.20 25.38
CA THR A 60 11.59 16.97 24.92
C THR A 60 12.20 15.75 25.60
N THR A 61 12.81 14.88 24.81
CA THR A 61 13.58 13.73 25.30
C THR A 61 14.98 13.71 24.69
N THR A 62 15.94 13.08 25.37
CA THR A 62 17.28 12.86 24.81
C THR A 62 17.26 11.57 24.02
N GLN A 63 17.48 11.64 22.71
CA GLN A 63 17.66 10.49 21.83
C GLN A 63 19.15 10.27 21.57
N TYR A 64 19.56 9.01 21.58
CA TYR A 64 20.92 8.62 21.26
C TYR A 64 20.97 7.97 19.88
N SER A 65 22.02 8.24 19.11
CA SER A 65 22.28 7.63 17.82
C SER A 65 23.77 7.34 17.64
N TYR A 66 24.13 6.46 16.72
CA TYR A 66 25.52 6.20 16.34
C TYR A 66 25.62 5.82 14.87
N GLU A 67 26.83 5.87 14.32
CA GLU A 67 27.11 5.41 12.95
C GLU A 67 27.71 4.01 12.97
N ASP A 68 27.19 3.10 12.14
CA ASP A 68 27.77 1.80 11.85
C ASP A 68 28.16 1.72 10.38
N GLY A 69 29.42 2.05 10.09
CA GLY A 69 29.91 2.20 8.72
C GLY A 69 29.30 3.41 8.02
N THR A 70 28.32 3.18 7.14
CA THR A 70 27.57 4.22 6.40
C THR A 70 26.10 4.29 6.87
N VAL A 71 25.69 3.45 7.83
CA VAL A 71 24.31 3.37 8.31
C VAL A 71 24.20 4.08 9.66
N GLY A 72 23.31 5.07 9.74
CA GLY A 72 22.94 5.72 10.98
C GLY A 72 21.94 4.88 11.76
N GLU A 73 22.25 4.59 13.02
CA GLU A 73 21.44 3.80 13.96
C GLU A 73 20.87 4.71 15.03
N THR A 74 19.60 4.52 15.37
CA THR A 74 18.89 5.28 16.40
C THR A 74 18.50 4.39 17.57
N ILE A 75 18.85 4.79 18.79
CA ILE A 75 18.51 4.05 20.00
C ILE A 75 17.13 4.47 20.48
N THR A 76 16.24 3.49 20.58
CA THR A 76 14.86 3.66 21.07
C THR A 76 14.76 3.41 22.56
N SER A 77 15.52 2.44 23.09
CA SER A 77 15.48 2.08 24.51
C SER A 77 16.85 1.65 25.03
N MET A 78 17.11 1.96 26.30
CA MET A 78 18.27 1.51 27.06
C MET A 78 17.79 1.05 28.45
N GLU A 79 17.68 -0.26 28.66
CA GLU A 79 17.23 -0.83 29.92
C GLU A 79 18.42 -1.39 30.71
N PRO A 80 18.65 -0.96 31.96
CA PRO A 80 19.77 -1.48 32.74
C PRO A 80 19.53 -2.95 33.11
N ILE A 81 20.56 -3.78 32.93
CA ILE A 81 20.56 -5.18 33.33
C ILE A 81 21.49 -5.39 34.52
N SER A 82 21.20 -6.38 35.35
CA SER A 82 21.98 -6.69 36.55
C SER A 82 22.36 -8.17 36.60
N ASN A 83 23.53 -8.46 37.16
CA ASN A 83 24.07 -9.81 37.32
C ASN A 83 24.28 -10.58 36.00
N ASP A 84 24.66 -9.86 34.93
CA ASP A 84 24.95 -10.49 33.66
C ASP A 84 26.25 -11.32 33.72
N PRO A 85 26.23 -12.62 33.33
CA PRO A 85 27.41 -13.50 33.41
C PRO A 85 28.61 -13.02 32.59
N ASP A 86 28.36 -12.31 31.49
CA ASP A 86 29.37 -11.87 30.52
C ASP A 86 29.78 -10.40 30.74
N GLY A 87 29.15 -9.73 31.70
CA GLY A 87 29.50 -8.39 32.17
C GLY A 87 28.79 -7.23 31.47
N TYR A 88 27.82 -7.49 30.59
CA TYR A 88 27.03 -6.44 29.94
C TYR A 88 26.13 -5.71 30.95
N ASN A 89 25.89 -4.41 30.74
CA ASN A 89 25.20 -3.55 31.71
C ASN A 89 23.87 -2.97 31.20
N TYR A 90 23.59 -3.03 29.89
CA TYR A 90 22.30 -2.62 29.32
C TYR A 90 21.76 -3.63 28.29
N LEU A 91 20.45 -3.66 28.16
CA LEU A 91 19.73 -4.20 27.01
C LEU A 91 19.30 -2.99 26.15
N VAL A 92 19.74 -2.95 24.90
CA VAL A 92 19.56 -1.77 24.03
C VAL A 92 18.73 -2.16 22.83
N THR A 93 17.67 -1.39 22.58
CA THR A 93 16.87 -1.48 21.35
C THR A 93 17.25 -0.34 20.43
N HIS A 94 17.70 -0.65 19.23
CA HIS A 94 18.07 0.32 18.22
C HIS A 94 17.51 -0.07 16.85
N TYR A 95 17.40 0.91 15.95
CA TYR A 95 16.91 0.68 14.60
C TYR A 95 17.59 1.57 13.57
N HIS A 96 17.56 1.08 12.34
CA HIS A 96 17.78 1.86 11.13
C HIS A 96 16.65 1.59 10.12
N TYR A 97 16.57 2.41 9.08
CA TYR A 97 15.74 2.13 7.92
C TYR A 97 16.60 1.51 6.84
N ALA A 98 16.15 0.38 6.30
CA ALA A 98 16.75 -0.27 5.15
C ALA A 98 15.71 -0.44 4.05
N ASP A 99 16.17 -0.32 2.82
CA ASP A 99 15.37 -0.64 1.64
C ASP A 99 15.29 -2.17 1.51
N VAL A 100 14.10 -2.72 1.74
CA VAL A 100 13.84 -4.16 1.64
C VAL A 100 13.00 -4.40 0.40
N TYR A 101 13.53 -5.21 -0.53
CA TYR A 101 12.81 -5.60 -1.73
C TYR A 101 11.60 -6.46 -1.35
N THR A 102 10.40 -5.92 -1.53
CA THR A 102 9.15 -6.46 -0.98
C THR A 102 8.05 -6.46 -2.03
N GLY A 103 7.29 -7.55 -2.10
CA GLY A 103 6.04 -7.70 -2.83
C GLY A 103 4.89 -6.97 -2.15
N VAL A 104 4.16 -6.16 -2.90
CA VAL A 104 3.10 -5.28 -2.39
C VAL A 104 1.81 -5.53 -3.16
N GLU A 105 0.77 -5.97 -2.45
CA GLU A 105 -0.62 -5.97 -2.96
C GLU A 105 -1.16 -4.53 -2.96
N ASN A 106 -1.85 -4.17 -4.03
CA ASN A 106 -2.52 -2.89 -4.19
C ASN A 106 -3.92 -3.09 -4.78
N ILE A 107 -4.79 -2.09 -4.56
CA ILE A 107 -6.15 -2.07 -5.10
C ILE A 107 -6.31 -0.83 -5.97
N LYS A 108 -6.59 -1.03 -7.27
CA LYS A 108 -6.82 0.05 -8.23
C LYS A 108 -8.31 0.32 -8.30
N ARG A 109 -8.72 1.51 -7.86
CA ARG A 109 -10.09 2.02 -8.10
C ARG A 109 -10.20 2.50 -9.54
N ASN A 110 -11.33 2.22 -10.19
CA ASN A 110 -11.63 2.57 -11.58
C ASN A 110 -10.51 2.13 -12.54
N PRO A 111 -10.22 0.82 -12.64
CA PRO A 111 -9.08 0.32 -13.39
C PRO A 111 -9.21 0.55 -14.90
N GLN A 112 -10.44 0.60 -15.45
CA GLN A 112 -10.68 0.71 -16.90
C GLN A 112 -10.02 -0.44 -17.67
N VAL A 113 -10.16 -1.67 -17.16
CA VAL A 113 -9.72 -2.88 -17.88
C VAL A 113 -10.52 -3.00 -19.16
N TYR A 114 -9.82 -3.26 -20.27
CA TYR A 114 -10.44 -3.49 -21.57
C TYR A 114 -10.03 -4.87 -22.11
N VAL A 115 -11.03 -5.59 -22.61
CA VAL A 115 -10.89 -6.92 -23.19
C VAL A 115 -11.21 -6.83 -24.68
N ASN A 116 -10.32 -7.38 -25.50
CA ASN A 116 -10.48 -7.43 -26.94
C ASN A 116 -9.69 -8.63 -27.51
N ASP A 117 -9.72 -8.79 -28.83
CA ASP A 117 -8.79 -9.67 -29.51
C ASP A 117 -7.37 -9.10 -29.43
N ARG A 118 -6.43 -9.93 -29.00
CA ARG A 118 -4.99 -9.65 -29.03
C ARG A 118 -4.42 -10.26 -30.31
N ILE A 119 -3.86 -9.42 -31.16
CA ILE A 119 -3.24 -9.81 -32.43
C ILE A 119 -1.78 -9.36 -32.36
N GLU A 120 -0.85 -10.32 -32.42
CA GLU A 120 0.58 -10.07 -32.28
C GLU A 120 1.34 -10.73 -33.43
N ASN A 121 2.53 -10.22 -33.73
CA ASN A 121 3.51 -10.87 -34.59
C ASN A 121 4.86 -10.82 -33.89
N LYS A 122 5.37 -11.99 -33.51
CA LYS A 122 6.64 -12.12 -32.78
C LYS A 122 7.69 -12.73 -33.69
N GLU A 123 8.91 -12.26 -33.51
CA GLU A 123 10.07 -12.85 -34.19
C GLU A 123 10.55 -14.05 -33.39
N ILE A 124 10.72 -15.18 -34.07
CA ILE A 124 11.38 -16.36 -33.53
C ILE A 124 12.78 -16.39 -34.13
N GLU A 125 13.77 -16.20 -33.27
CA GLU A 125 15.18 -16.20 -33.63
C GLU A 125 15.62 -17.57 -34.19
N GLU A 126 16.75 -17.55 -34.89
CA GLU A 126 17.39 -18.76 -35.41
C GLU A 126 17.73 -19.79 -34.30
N ASN A 127 17.64 -21.08 -34.66
CA ASN A 127 17.94 -22.14 -33.72
C ASN A 127 19.42 -22.12 -33.32
N LYS A 128 19.69 -22.19 -32.01
CA LYS A 128 21.06 -22.21 -31.47
C LYS A 128 21.71 -23.59 -31.57
N VAL A 129 20.90 -24.64 -31.75
CA VAL A 129 21.38 -26.02 -31.88
C VAL A 129 20.81 -26.62 -33.16
N GLU A 130 21.65 -27.03 -34.07
CA GLU A 130 21.23 -27.62 -35.34
C GLU A 130 21.55 -29.12 -35.32
N ALA A 131 20.62 -29.95 -35.80
CA ALA A 131 20.82 -31.37 -35.99
C ALA A 131 20.69 -31.71 -37.47
N SER A 132 21.69 -32.39 -38.01
CA SER A 132 21.72 -32.85 -39.40
C SER A 132 21.95 -34.35 -39.43
N VAL A 133 21.13 -35.07 -40.20
CA VAL A 133 21.25 -36.52 -40.39
C VAL A 133 21.81 -36.77 -41.77
N ASP A 134 22.93 -37.49 -41.85
CA ASP A 134 23.48 -37.93 -43.13
C ASP A 134 22.53 -38.99 -43.75
N PRO A 135 21.95 -38.73 -44.94
CA PRO A 135 20.99 -39.63 -45.55
C PRO A 135 21.60 -40.96 -46.04
N ALA A 136 22.92 -41.07 -46.16
CA ALA A 136 23.63 -42.26 -46.59
C ALA A 136 24.09 -43.14 -45.43
N THR A 137 24.53 -42.54 -44.31
CA THR A 137 25.05 -43.29 -43.14
C THR A 137 24.03 -43.40 -41.99
N GLY A 138 23.05 -42.50 -41.94
CA GLY A 138 22.11 -42.36 -40.83
C GLY A 138 22.73 -41.75 -39.57
N GLU A 139 23.95 -41.20 -39.67
CA GLU A 139 24.66 -40.57 -38.56
C GLU A 139 24.14 -39.13 -38.34
N THR A 140 23.87 -38.78 -37.09
CA THR A 140 23.45 -37.42 -36.70
C THR A 140 24.66 -36.61 -36.24
N THR A 141 24.86 -35.46 -36.88
CA THR A 141 25.83 -34.44 -36.48
C THR A 141 25.11 -33.23 -35.89
N TYR A 142 25.77 -32.55 -34.95
CA TYR A 142 25.21 -31.37 -34.30
C TYR A 142 26.09 -30.15 -34.54
N ALA A 143 25.48 -28.98 -34.64
CA ALA A 143 26.16 -27.70 -34.56
C ALA A 143 25.55 -26.87 -33.43
N VAL A 144 26.39 -26.21 -32.62
CA VAL A 144 25.98 -25.34 -31.53
C VAL A 144 26.47 -23.92 -31.85
N LYS A 145 25.57 -22.94 -31.82
CA LYS A 145 25.85 -21.54 -32.18
C LYS A 145 26.51 -21.45 -33.58
N GLY A 146 26.05 -22.26 -34.54
CA GLY A 146 26.60 -22.36 -35.89
C GLY A 146 28.02 -22.95 -35.96
N LYS A 147 28.43 -23.74 -34.97
CA LYS A 147 29.74 -24.42 -34.92
C LYS A 147 29.58 -25.92 -34.80
N ASP A 148 30.17 -26.66 -35.74
CA ASP A 148 30.12 -28.12 -35.76
C ASP A 148 30.72 -28.71 -34.49
N CYS A 149 29.99 -29.68 -33.92
CA CYS A 149 30.43 -30.46 -32.78
C CYS A 149 31.18 -31.71 -33.23
N SER A 150 32.28 -32.01 -32.55
CA SER A 150 33.02 -33.27 -32.64
C SER A 150 32.89 -34.06 -31.34
N ALA A 151 33.05 -35.38 -31.39
CA ALA A 151 33.19 -36.17 -30.17
C ALA A 151 34.47 -35.76 -29.40
N TYR A 152 34.41 -35.78 -28.07
CA TYR A 152 35.58 -35.54 -27.24
C TYR A 152 36.71 -36.55 -27.55
N ASP A 153 37.91 -36.02 -27.80
CA ASP A 153 39.12 -36.81 -28.04
C ASP A 153 40.11 -36.65 -26.89
N GLU A 154 40.28 -37.70 -26.08
CA GLU A 154 41.21 -37.70 -24.94
C GLU A 154 42.71 -37.66 -25.34
N THR A 155 43.00 -37.86 -26.63
CA THR A 155 44.35 -37.77 -27.18
C THR A 155 44.71 -36.35 -27.62
N ASP A 156 43.72 -35.45 -27.73
CA ASP A 156 43.91 -34.01 -27.94
C ASP A 156 44.28 -33.35 -26.60
N GLU A 157 45.51 -32.82 -26.52
CA GLU A 157 46.04 -32.19 -25.30
C GLU A 157 45.23 -30.96 -24.86
N GLU A 158 44.68 -30.18 -25.80
CA GLU A 158 43.89 -28.97 -25.49
C GLU A 158 42.52 -29.35 -24.94
N GLN A 159 41.86 -30.34 -25.54
CA GLN A 159 40.56 -30.84 -25.06
C GLN A 159 40.70 -31.49 -23.68
N LYS A 160 41.74 -32.31 -23.49
CA LYS A 160 42.01 -32.98 -22.21
C LYS A 160 42.28 -31.99 -21.08
N ALA A 161 43.12 -30.98 -21.32
CA ALA A 161 43.42 -29.95 -20.32
C ALA A 161 42.16 -29.19 -19.90
N LEU A 162 41.29 -28.86 -20.86
CA LEU A 162 40.01 -28.21 -20.56
C LEU A 162 39.06 -29.14 -19.80
N TYR A 163 38.95 -30.42 -20.21
CA TYR A 163 38.14 -31.41 -19.50
C TYR A 163 38.57 -31.57 -18.03
N ASP A 164 39.88 -31.65 -17.77
CA ASP A 164 40.41 -31.76 -16.41
C ASP A 164 40.04 -30.55 -15.55
N GLU A 165 40.05 -29.33 -16.12
CA GLU A 165 39.65 -28.12 -15.38
C GLU A 165 38.13 -28.05 -15.13
N LEU A 166 37.33 -28.38 -16.15
CA LEU A 166 35.87 -28.36 -16.07
C LEU A 166 35.31 -29.47 -15.17
N SER A 167 35.82 -30.69 -15.26
CA SER A 167 35.39 -31.83 -14.42
C SER A 167 35.67 -31.63 -12.92
N ASN A 168 36.64 -30.79 -12.57
CA ASN A 168 36.88 -30.40 -11.18
C ASN A 168 35.83 -29.39 -10.65
N SER A 169 35.20 -28.62 -11.55
CA SER A 169 34.27 -27.56 -11.19
C SER A 169 32.80 -27.93 -11.41
N PHE A 170 32.51 -28.83 -12.35
CA PHE A 170 31.16 -29.22 -12.74
C PHE A 170 30.98 -30.73 -12.61
N SER A 171 30.03 -31.14 -11.75
CA SER A 171 29.68 -32.54 -11.54
C SER A 171 29.21 -33.24 -12.81
N ASP A 172 28.54 -32.49 -13.68
CA ASP A 172 27.88 -33.04 -14.88
C ASP A 172 28.95 -33.51 -15.88
N ILE A 173 29.98 -32.70 -16.11
CA ILE A 173 31.15 -33.07 -16.93
C ILE A 173 31.95 -34.22 -16.28
N LYS A 174 32.11 -34.19 -14.96
CA LYS A 174 32.86 -35.23 -14.23
C LYS A 174 32.22 -36.61 -14.33
N ASN A 175 30.89 -36.65 -14.27
CA ASN A 175 30.11 -37.89 -14.21
C ASN A 175 29.66 -38.38 -15.59
N ALA A 176 29.83 -37.56 -16.65
CA ALA A 176 29.46 -37.92 -18.00
C ALA A 176 30.31 -39.07 -18.54
N ASP A 177 29.68 -39.98 -19.30
CA ASP A 177 30.39 -40.94 -20.14
C ASP A 177 31.17 -40.17 -21.23
N PRO A 178 32.45 -40.49 -21.49
CA PRO A 178 33.20 -39.89 -22.60
C PRO A 178 32.47 -39.92 -23.95
N ALA A 179 31.64 -40.94 -24.22
CA ALA A 179 30.83 -41.00 -25.45
C ALA A 179 29.71 -39.95 -25.50
N ASN A 180 29.28 -39.44 -24.34
CA ASN A 180 28.30 -38.38 -24.18
C ASN A 180 28.93 -36.98 -24.23
N LEU A 181 30.25 -36.85 -24.35
CA LEU A 181 30.91 -35.54 -24.44
C LEU A 181 31.13 -35.14 -25.90
N LEU A 182 30.66 -33.94 -26.24
CA LEU A 182 30.95 -33.28 -27.50
C LEU A 182 31.76 -32.01 -27.23
N THR A 183 32.57 -31.63 -28.21
CA THR A 183 33.35 -30.40 -28.21
C THR A 183 33.10 -29.60 -29.47
N TYR A 184 33.10 -28.27 -29.36
CA TYR A 184 33.12 -27.37 -30.51
C TYR A 184 34.09 -26.21 -30.25
N LYS A 185 34.48 -25.49 -31.30
CA LYS A 185 35.31 -24.28 -31.20
C LYS A 185 34.48 -23.03 -31.41
N ASP A 186 34.61 -22.07 -30.50
CA ASP A 186 34.02 -20.74 -30.67
C ASP A 186 34.70 -19.95 -31.81
N ALA A 187 34.20 -18.74 -32.09
CA ALA A 187 34.80 -17.85 -33.09
C ALA A 187 36.25 -17.43 -32.74
N GLY A 188 36.66 -17.55 -31.48
CA GLY A 188 38.01 -17.31 -30.99
C GLY A 188 38.93 -18.52 -31.04
N GLY A 189 38.44 -19.68 -31.49
CA GLY A 189 39.18 -20.94 -31.57
C GLY A 189 39.32 -21.67 -30.24
N LYS A 190 38.61 -21.27 -29.18
CA LYS A 190 38.62 -21.94 -27.88
C LYS A 190 37.64 -23.09 -27.87
N TYR A 191 38.01 -24.18 -27.19
CA TYR A 191 37.13 -25.32 -27.00
C TYR A 191 36.03 -25.03 -25.98
N HIS A 192 34.86 -25.57 -26.28
CA HIS A 192 33.69 -25.65 -25.44
C HIS A 192 33.30 -27.11 -25.29
N PHE A 193 32.76 -27.49 -24.13
CA PHE A 193 32.22 -28.82 -23.86
C PHE A 193 30.72 -28.77 -23.70
N VAL A 194 30.04 -29.73 -24.29
CA VAL A 194 28.59 -29.92 -24.19
C VAL A 194 28.28 -31.42 -24.06
N LEU A 195 27.12 -31.75 -23.50
CA LEU A 195 26.67 -33.12 -23.36
C LEU A 195 25.75 -33.50 -24.53
N ARG A 196 26.00 -34.66 -25.16
CA ARG A 196 25.30 -35.11 -26.36
C ARG A 196 23.80 -35.28 -26.10
N ASP A 197 23.42 -35.93 -25.01
CA ASP A 197 22.02 -36.08 -24.59
C ASP A 197 21.31 -34.73 -24.39
N GLN A 198 22.00 -33.73 -23.82
CA GLN A 198 21.47 -32.37 -23.68
C GLN A 198 21.37 -31.64 -25.03
N VAL A 199 22.37 -31.78 -25.90
CA VAL A 199 22.34 -31.24 -27.28
C VAL A 199 21.19 -31.85 -28.07
N GLU A 200 20.96 -33.15 -27.94
CA GLU A 200 19.84 -33.86 -28.54
C GLU A 200 18.49 -33.34 -28.01
N ALA A 201 18.37 -33.13 -26.70
CA ALA A 201 17.17 -32.56 -26.10
C ALA A 201 16.93 -31.12 -26.59
N ALA A 202 17.96 -30.28 -26.64
CA ALA A 202 17.88 -28.90 -27.12
C ALA A 202 17.53 -28.81 -28.60
N ALA A 203 18.17 -29.64 -29.44
CA ALA A 203 17.87 -29.71 -30.88
C ALA A 203 16.41 -30.11 -31.15
N ASN A 204 15.87 -31.01 -30.32
CA ASN A 204 14.48 -31.49 -30.43
C ASN A 204 13.46 -30.56 -29.76
N GLY A 205 13.89 -29.45 -29.15
CA GLY A 205 12.99 -28.53 -28.43
C GLY A 205 12.43 -29.10 -27.12
N THR A 206 13.06 -30.13 -26.54
CA THR A 206 12.53 -30.88 -25.38
C THR A 206 13.31 -30.66 -24.08
N GLY A 207 14.46 -29.97 -24.12
CA GLY A 207 15.23 -29.64 -22.93
C GLY A 207 16.33 -28.63 -23.21
N GLU A 208 16.81 -27.97 -22.16
CA GLU A 208 17.94 -27.03 -22.25
C GLU A 208 19.28 -27.78 -22.23
N MET A 209 20.35 -27.10 -22.63
CA MET A 209 21.71 -27.63 -22.55
C MET A 209 22.67 -26.67 -21.87
N SER A 210 23.77 -27.20 -21.34
CA SER A 210 24.84 -26.39 -20.76
C SER A 210 26.06 -26.36 -21.66
N ASP A 211 26.57 -25.16 -21.89
CA ASP A 211 27.79 -24.85 -22.63
C ASP A 211 28.93 -24.52 -21.66
N TYR A 212 29.90 -25.43 -21.53
CA TYR A 212 30.97 -25.36 -20.54
C TYR A 212 32.29 -24.90 -21.17
N TYR A 213 32.91 -23.86 -20.61
CA TYR A 213 34.14 -23.27 -21.14
C TYR A 213 34.91 -22.46 -20.09
N LEU A 214 36.07 -21.92 -20.48
CA LEU A 214 36.86 -21.02 -19.65
C LEU A 214 36.60 -19.56 -20.01
N LYS A 215 36.04 -18.81 -19.07
CA LYS A 215 35.91 -17.35 -19.16
C LYS A 215 36.94 -16.71 -18.24
N ASN A 216 37.85 -15.91 -18.80
CA ASN A 216 38.96 -15.28 -18.05
C ASN A 216 39.79 -16.29 -17.22
N SER A 217 40.06 -17.48 -17.79
CA SER A 217 40.79 -18.59 -17.15
C SER A 217 40.09 -19.14 -15.89
N LYS A 218 38.76 -19.07 -15.85
CA LYS A 218 37.94 -19.71 -14.84
C LYS A 218 36.88 -20.59 -15.51
N PRO A 219 36.65 -21.82 -15.00
CA PRO A 219 35.51 -22.65 -15.39
C PRO A 219 34.20 -21.88 -15.28
N THR A 220 33.41 -21.91 -16.34
CA THR A 220 32.13 -21.22 -16.45
C THR A 220 31.20 -22.07 -17.30
N SER A 221 29.90 -21.96 -17.06
CA SER A 221 28.87 -22.52 -17.92
C SER A 221 27.87 -21.43 -18.34
N GLU A 222 27.26 -21.63 -19.50
CA GLU A 222 26.12 -20.86 -19.98
C GLU A 222 24.99 -21.82 -20.33
N THR A 223 23.77 -21.50 -19.91
CA THR A 223 22.58 -22.24 -20.34
C THR A 223 22.20 -21.81 -21.75
N ILE A 224 22.01 -22.79 -22.64
CA ILE A 224 21.40 -22.61 -23.95
C ILE A 224 20.01 -23.23 -23.88
N GLU A 225 19.00 -22.39 -24.09
CA GLU A 225 17.59 -22.80 -24.12
C GLU A 225 17.32 -23.77 -25.27
N ALA A 226 16.26 -24.56 -25.12
CA ALA A 226 15.78 -25.45 -26.17
C ALA A 226 15.42 -24.66 -27.45
N ASN A 227 15.58 -25.29 -28.61
CA ASN A 227 15.14 -24.67 -29.85
C ASN A 227 13.64 -24.36 -29.83
N ALA A 228 13.29 -23.15 -30.27
CA ALA A 228 11.90 -22.75 -30.42
C ALA A 228 11.19 -23.55 -31.51
N ILE A 229 11.90 -23.96 -32.57
CA ILE A 229 11.34 -24.77 -33.65
C ILE A 229 12.06 -26.10 -33.74
N ALA A 230 11.31 -27.20 -33.81
CA ALA A 230 11.84 -28.54 -34.02
C ALA A 230 11.05 -29.30 -35.09
N LYS A 231 11.74 -30.20 -35.80
CA LYS A 231 11.16 -31.05 -36.83
C LYS A 231 11.31 -32.50 -36.45
N THR A 232 10.20 -33.22 -36.40
CA THR A 232 10.19 -34.68 -36.32
C THR A 232 9.84 -35.24 -37.69
N THR A 233 10.48 -36.33 -38.10
CA THR A 233 10.12 -37.05 -39.33
C THR A 233 9.73 -38.47 -38.96
N ASP A 234 8.53 -38.89 -39.37
CA ASP A 234 8.06 -40.24 -39.16
C ASP A 234 8.95 -41.22 -39.98
N PRO A 235 9.62 -42.18 -39.34
CA PRO A 235 10.61 -43.04 -39.99
C PRO A 235 9.98 -44.06 -40.95
N VAL A 236 8.67 -44.26 -40.92
CA VAL A 236 7.95 -45.25 -41.74
C VAL A 236 7.32 -44.58 -42.96
N THR A 237 6.75 -43.38 -42.79
CA THR A 237 6.00 -42.66 -43.82
C THR A 237 6.79 -41.53 -44.46
N GLY A 238 7.88 -41.07 -43.82
CA GLY A 238 8.65 -39.91 -44.23
C GLY A 238 7.92 -38.58 -44.03
N ALA A 239 6.77 -38.57 -43.35
CA ALA A 239 6.00 -37.37 -43.08
C ALA A 239 6.70 -36.52 -42.02
N SER A 240 6.84 -35.22 -42.26
CA SER A 240 7.37 -34.27 -41.29
C SER A 240 6.26 -33.65 -40.44
N SER A 241 6.53 -33.54 -39.14
CA SER A 241 5.72 -32.81 -38.18
C SER A 241 6.59 -31.76 -37.49
N TYR A 242 6.03 -30.57 -37.29
CA TYR A 242 6.76 -29.45 -36.70
C TYR A 242 6.25 -29.17 -35.29
N LEU A 243 7.16 -28.77 -34.41
CA LEU A 243 6.89 -28.22 -33.09
C LEU A 243 7.36 -26.77 -33.11
N VAL A 244 6.51 -25.85 -32.66
CA VAL A 244 6.87 -24.44 -32.46
C VAL A 244 6.52 -24.06 -31.03
N ASN A 245 7.51 -23.59 -30.28
CA ASN A 245 7.44 -23.32 -28.85
C ASN A 245 6.85 -24.51 -28.06
N GLY A 246 7.24 -25.73 -28.46
CA GLY A 246 6.73 -26.98 -27.88
C GLY A 246 5.32 -27.40 -28.31
N ASN A 247 4.63 -26.62 -29.15
CA ASN A 247 3.28 -26.93 -29.62
C ASN A 247 3.30 -27.62 -30.97
N GLN A 248 2.49 -28.68 -31.11
CA GLN A 248 2.38 -29.43 -32.35
C GLN A 248 1.68 -28.59 -33.44
N CYS A 249 2.38 -28.36 -34.55
CA CYS A 249 1.83 -27.67 -35.69
C CYS A 249 1.01 -28.62 -36.57
N VAL A 250 -0.06 -28.06 -37.17
CA VAL A 250 -0.87 -28.67 -38.22
C VAL A 250 -0.87 -27.76 -39.44
N LYS A 251 -1.11 -28.31 -40.63
CA LYS A 251 -1.27 -27.44 -41.81
C LYS A 251 -2.52 -26.59 -41.67
N TYR A 252 -2.43 -25.33 -42.09
CA TYR A 252 -3.57 -24.43 -42.14
C TYR A 252 -4.65 -24.99 -43.07
N ASP A 253 -5.90 -25.01 -42.59
CA ASP A 253 -7.09 -25.41 -43.36
C ASP A 253 -8.08 -24.25 -43.41
N GLU A 254 -8.25 -23.67 -44.59
CA GLU A 254 -9.17 -22.56 -44.84
C GLU A 254 -10.64 -22.92 -44.65
N ASN A 255 -10.99 -24.22 -44.67
CA ASN A 255 -12.35 -24.69 -44.45
C ASN A 255 -12.71 -24.77 -42.96
N ASN A 256 -11.71 -24.67 -42.08
CA ASN A 256 -11.95 -24.57 -40.65
C ASN A 256 -12.33 -23.13 -40.30
N GLU A 257 -13.61 -22.90 -39.99
CA GLU A 257 -14.15 -21.56 -39.70
C GLU A 257 -13.40 -20.84 -38.57
N VAL A 258 -12.90 -21.58 -37.57
CA VAL A 258 -12.16 -21.01 -36.43
C VAL A 258 -10.81 -20.46 -36.89
N TYR A 259 -10.03 -21.28 -37.61
CA TYR A 259 -8.72 -20.86 -38.13
C TYR A 259 -8.87 -19.79 -39.22
N LYS A 260 -9.89 -19.88 -40.07
CA LYS A 260 -10.16 -18.87 -41.10
C LYS A 260 -10.51 -17.52 -40.49
N THR A 261 -11.33 -17.50 -39.44
CA THR A 261 -11.70 -16.27 -38.75
C THR A 261 -10.48 -15.63 -38.07
N ALA A 262 -9.66 -16.43 -37.38
CA ALA A 262 -8.41 -15.96 -36.78
C ALA A 262 -7.43 -15.44 -37.84
N TYR A 263 -7.28 -16.16 -38.96
CA TYR A 263 -6.44 -15.74 -40.08
C TYR A 263 -6.89 -14.40 -40.66
N ASP A 264 -8.19 -14.20 -40.88
CA ASP A 264 -8.71 -12.94 -41.42
C ASP A 264 -8.46 -11.75 -40.49
N LYS A 265 -8.59 -11.96 -39.16
CA LYS A 265 -8.22 -10.95 -38.16
C LYS A 265 -6.72 -10.65 -38.20
N ALA A 266 -5.88 -11.68 -38.22
CA ALA A 266 -4.43 -11.53 -38.30
C ALA A 266 -4.00 -10.77 -39.55
N VAL A 267 -4.58 -11.07 -40.72
CA VAL A 267 -4.27 -10.40 -42.00
C VAL A 267 -4.74 -8.94 -42.00
N ALA A 268 -5.86 -8.63 -41.34
CA ALA A 268 -6.35 -7.26 -41.25
C ALA A 268 -5.39 -6.35 -40.47
N GLU A 269 -4.82 -6.85 -39.37
CA GLU A 269 -3.82 -6.14 -38.55
C GLU A 269 -2.42 -6.19 -39.20
N ASN A 270 -2.06 -7.34 -39.78
CA ASN A 270 -0.77 -7.65 -40.36
C ASN A 270 -0.88 -8.11 -41.82
N PRO A 271 -0.96 -7.17 -42.79
CA PRO A 271 -1.15 -7.49 -44.20
C PRO A 271 -0.03 -8.30 -44.86
N SER A 272 1.12 -8.47 -44.20
CA SER A 272 2.22 -9.34 -44.67
C SER A 272 1.83 -10.80 -44.71
N LEU A 273 1.08 -11.28 -43.70
CA LEU A 273 0.59 -12.65 -43.62
C LEU A 273 -0.27 -12.99 -44.85
N GLY A 274 -1.11 -12.06 -45.31
CA GLY A 274 -1.98 -12.24 -46.48
C GLY A 274 -1.26 -12.37 -47.82
N LYS A 275 0.07 -12.14 -47.86
CA LYS A 275 0.90 -12.34 -49.07
C LYS A 275 1.54 -13.73 -49.11
N LEU A 276 1.53 -14.46 -48.00
CA LEU A 276 2.10 -15.80 -47.92
C LEU A 276 1.15 -16.80 -48.59
N ASN A 277 1.72 -17.91 -49.06
CA ASN A 277 0.95 -18.98 -49.67
C ASN A 277 0.22 -19.78 -48.58
N PRO A 278 -1.13 -19.82 -48.56
CA PRO A 278 -1.88 -20.54 -47.54
C PRO A 278 -1.56 -22.04 -47.47
N GLU A 279 -1.16 -22.66 -48.58
CA GLU A 279 -0.78 -24.07 -48.63
C GLU A 279 0.54 -24.39 -47.89
N GLN A 280 1.34 -23.35 -47.63
CA GLN A 280 2.60 -23.41 -46.88
C GLN A 280 2.47 -22.84 -45.46
N LEU A 281 1.25 -22.52 -45.01
CA LEU A 281 1.03 -22.08 -43.63
C LEU A 281 0.79 -23.27 -42.72
N TYR A 282 1.39 -23.18 -41.54
CA TYR A 282 1.13 -24.05 -40.41
C TYR A 282 0.47 -23.25 -39.30
N THR A 283 -0.41 -23.91 -38.55
CA THR A 283 -1.04 -23.37 -37.35
C THR A 283 -0.77 -24.23 -36.15
N TYR A 284 -0.74 -23.59 -34.99
CA TYR A 284 -0.73 -24.27 -33.70
C TYR A 284 -1.54 -23.46 -32.70
N ASN A 285 -2.02 -24.11 -31.65
CA ASN A 285 -2.67 -23.43 -30.54
C ASN A 285 -1.70 -23.39 -29.36
N ASP A 286 -1.54 -22.24 -28.74
CA ASP A 286 -0.78 -22.13 -27.49
C ASP A 286 -1.62 -22.63 -26.30
N LYS A 287 -0.99 -22.70 -25.12
CA LYS A 287 -1.64 -23.09 -23.86
C LYS A 287 -2.70 -22.09 -23.36
N TYR A 288 -2.73 -20.88 -23.92
CA TYR A 288 -3.63 -19.79 -23.55
C TYR A 288 -4.81 -19.62 -24.51
N GLY A 289 -4.92 -20.50 -25.52
CA GLY A 289 -5.98 -20.47 -26.53
C GLY A 289 -5.72 -19.53 -27.70
N GLY A 290 -4.50 -19.00 -27.81
CA GLY A 290 -4.01 -18.25 -28.96
C GLY A 290 -3.81 -19.16 -30.17
N ILE A 291 -4.28 -18.72 -31.34
CA ILE A 291 -4.09 -19.40 -32.62
C ILE A 291 -2.93 -18.72 -33.32
N HIS A 292 -1.91 -19.52 -33.65
CA HIS A 292 -0.69 -19.05 -34.30
C HIS A 292 -0.63 -19.46 -35.77
N PHE A 293 0.08 -18.67 -36.57
CA PHE A 293 0.32 -18.86 -38.00
C PHE A 293 1.79 -18.60 -38.30
N ILE A 294 2.44 -19.58 -38.92
CA ILE A 294 3.84 -19.50 -39.34
C ILE A 294 3.99 -20.16 -40.71
N SER A 295 4.87 -19.63 -41.56
CA SER A 295 5.10 -20.22 -42.89
C SER A 295 6.14 -21.34 -42.84
N GLN A 296 6.04 -22.27 -43.78
CA GLN A 296 7.04 -23.33 -43.94
C GLN A 296 8.41 -22.77 -44.27
N ASP A 297 8.48 -21.73 -45.11
CA ASP A 297 9.74 -21.10 -45.50
C ASP A 297 10.43 -20.46 -44.27
N ASP A 298 9.65 -19.87 -43.36
CA ASP A 298 10.15 -19.32 -42.09
C ASP A 298 10.63 -20.44 -41.14
N ILE A 299 9.88 -21.54 -41.01
CA ILE A 299 10.30 -22.73 -40.25
C ILE A 299 11.63 -23.26 -40.77
N ASP A 300 11.74 -23.47 -42.08
CA ASP A 300 12.94 -24.00 -42.72
C ASP A 300 14.13 -23.02 -42.57
N GLY A 301 13.86 -21.71 -42.61
CA GLY A 301 14.83 -20.64 -42.35
C GLY A 301 15.44 -20.70 -40.95
N VAL A 302 14.59 -20.80 -39.91
CA VAL A 302 15.03 -20.88 -38.51
C VAL A 302 15.81 -22.16 -38.24
N MET A 303 15.34 -23.29 -38.78
CA MET A 303 15.95 -24.60 -38.59
C MET A 303 17.36 -24.71 -39.20
N THR A 304 17.65 -23.91 -40.22
CA THR A 304 18.94 -23.91 -40.94
C THR A 304 19.86 -22.75 -40.56
N GLY A 305 19.46 -21.93 -39.58
CA GLY A 305 20.19 -20.71 -39.21
C GLY A 305 20.27 -19.68 -40.34
N ALA A 306 19.32 -19.71 -41.28
CA ALA A 306 19.34 -18.86 -42.46
C ALA A 306 18.58 -17.53 -42.26
N ALA A 307 17.49 -17.56 -41.50
CA ALA A 307 16.66 -16.40 -41.19
C ALA A 307 15.78 -16.66 -39.96
N ALA A 308 15.41 -15.59 -39.25
CA ALA A 308 14.38 -15.62 -38.22
C ALA A 308 12.98 -15.81 -38.84
N ALA A 309 12.06 -16.38 -38.07
CA ALA A 309 10.66 -16.59 -38.46
C ALA A 309 9.76 -15.50 -37.88
N THR A 310 8.67 -15.16 -38.58
CA THR A 310 7.58 -14.37 -38.00
C THR A 310 6.41 -15.27 -37.61
N ASP A 311 6.08 -15.30 -36.33
CA ASP A 311 4.94 -16.03 -35.78
C ASP A 311 3.78 -15.06 -35.48
N TYR A 312 2.69 -15.22 -36.22
CA TYR A 312 1.51 -14.37 -36.11
C TYR A 312 0.47 -15.04 -35.20
N SER A 313 0.03 -14.38 -34.14
CA SER A 313 -0.91 -14.95 -33.18
C SER A 313 -2.19 -14.14 -33.08
N VAL A 314 -3.30 -14.84 -32.81
CA VAL A 314 -4.59 -14.25 -32.50
C VAL A 314 -5.16 -14.95 -31.29
N THR A 315 -5.35 -14.19 -30.20
CA THR A 315 -6.02 -14.67 -28.99
C THR A 315 -7.27 -13.84 -28.77
N SER A 316 -8.44 -14.47 -28.78
CA SER A 316 -9.71 -13.75 -28.73
C SER A 316 -10.19 -13.53 -27.30
N GLY A 317 -10.76 -12.36 -27.02
CA GLY A 317 -11.43 -12.07 -25.75
C GLY A 317 -10.52 -12.07 -24.52
N VAL A 318 -9.33 -11.49 -24.63
CA VAL A 318 -8.36 -11.39 -23.53
C VAL A 318 -8.15 -9.95 -23.05
N PRO A 319 -7.70 -9.74 -21.80
CA PRO A 319 -7.25 -8.43 -21.35
C PRO A 319 -6.14 -7.85 -22.26
N VAL A 320 -6.39 -6.66 -22.80
CA VAL A 320 -5.44 -5.95 -23.67
C VAL A 320 -4.90 -4.68 -23.05
N SER A 321 -5.67 -3.99 -22.21
CA SER A 321 -5.22 -2.75 -21.59
C SER A 321 -5.89 -2.45 -20.25
N ILE A 322 -5.23 -1.59 -19.45
CA ILE A 322 -5.76 -0.97 -18.23
C ILE A 322 -5.66 0.54 -18.42
N GLY A 323 -6.80 1.21 -18.57
CA GLY A 323 -6.85 2.61 -18.98
C GLY A 323 -6.20 2.78 -20.36
N ASN A 324 -5.10 3.52 -20.42
CA ASN A 324 -4.34 3.75 -21.66
C ASN A 324 -3.00 2.99 -21.70
N ILE A 325 -2.84 1.98 -20.84
CA ILE A 325 -1.60 1.20 -20.75
C ILE A 325 -1.90 -0.20 -21.27
N ASP A 326 -1.13 -0.63 -22.27
CA ASP A 326 -1.24 -1.97 -22.83
C ASP A 326 -0.67 -3.01 -21.85
N LEU A 327 -1.32 -4.17 -21.81
CA LEU A 327 -0.91 -5.29 -20.98
C LEU A 327 0.00 -6.23 -21.78
N GLU A 328 1.02 -6.75 -21.12
CA GLU A 328 1.87 -7.83 -21.59
C GLU A 328 1.53 -9.11 -20.82
N ILE A 329 1.81 -10.26 -21.40
CA ILE A 329 1.77 -11.54 -20.67
C ILE A 329 3.11 -11.70 -19.98
N TYR A 330 3.09 -12.09 -18.71
CA TYR A 330 4.29 -12.39 -17.92
C TYR A 330 5.18 -13.41 -18.63
N ASP A 331 6.44 -13.05 -18.82
CA ASP A 331 7.47 -13.90 -19.42
C ASP A 331 8.44 -14.40 -18.33
N PRO A 332 8.43 -15.72 -18.00
CA PRO A 332 9.33 -16.27 -17.00
C PRO A 332 10.80 -16.33 -17.45
N THR A 333 11.10 -16.12 -18.73
CA THR A 333 12.48 -16.04 -19.24
C THR A 333 13.10 -14.66 -18.99
N ASP A 334 12.27 -13.63 -18.79
CA ASP A 334 12.71 -12.30 -18.38
C ASP A 334 13.08 -12.32 -16.89
N LYS A 335 14.38 -12.20 -16.61
CA LYS A 335 14.93 -12.26 -15.25
C LYS A 335 14.38 -11.16 -14.33
N GLU A 336 14.07 -9.97 -14.86
CA GLU A 336 13.52 -8.89 -14.05
C GLU A 336 12.06 -9.18 -13.67
N GLN A 337 11.28 -9.70 -14.63
CA GLN A 337 9.91 -10.13 -14.36
C GLN A 337 9.86 -11.30 -13.39
N LEU A 338 10.70 -12.32 -13.60
CA LEU A 338 10.79 -13.49 -12.75
C LEU A 338 11.14 -13.10 -11.32
N SER A 339 12.17 -12.26 -11.12
CA SER A 339 12.57 -11.81 -9.79
C SER A 339 11.46 -11.05 -9.07
N ALA A 340 10.72 -10.19 -9.78
CA ALA A 340 9.61 -9.45 -9.19
C ALA A 340 8.42 -10.36 -8.85
N TYR A 341 8.10 -11.30 -9.75
CA TYR A 341 7.02 -12.26 -9.58
C TYR A 341 7.30 -13.21 -8.40
N GLU A 342 8.50 -13.79 -8.31
CA GLU A 342 8.89 -14.65 -7.19
C GLU A 342 8.86 -13.93 -5.85
N GLN A 343 9.30 -12.65 -5.81
CA GLN A 343 9.22 -11.85 -4.59
C GLN A 343 7.75 -11.62 -4.16
N ILE A 344 6.85 -11.36 -5.11
CA ILE A 344 5.41 -11.25 -4.83
C ILE A 344 4.87 -12.54 -4.23
N LEU A 345 5.19 -13.70 -4.83
CA LEU A 345 4.73 -15.00 -4.33
C LEU A 345 5.31 -15.33 -2.95
N LYS A 346 6.55 -14.92 -2.66
CA LYS A 346 7.19 -15.11 -1.37
C LYS A 346 6.51 -14.32 -0.26
N ASP A 347 6.14 -13.06 -0.53
CA ASP A 347 5.51 -12.19 0.47
C ASP A 347 3.99 -12.40 0.57
N TRP A 348 3.36 -12.92 -0.49
CA TRP A 348 1.91 -13.17 -0.57
C TRP A 348 1.55 -14.63 -0.96
N PRO A 349 2.06 -15.65 -0.25
CA PRO A 349 1.91 -17.07 -0.63
C PRO A 349 0.47 -17.60 -0.54
N GLU A 350 -0.37 -16.98 0.27
CA GLU A 350 -1.77 -17.38 0.48
C GLU A 350 -2.76 -16.52 -0.32
N SER A 351 -2.27 -15.63 -1.19
CA SER A 351 -3.15 -14.76 -1.99
C SER A 351 -3.84 -15.51 -3.12
N ASP A 352 -5.01 -15.01 -3.55
CA ASP A 352 -5.72 -15.51 -4.75
C ASP A 352 -4.80 -15.45 -5.99
N PHE A 353 -3.92 -14.44 -6.04
CA PHE A 353 -2.92 -14.29 -7.10
C PHE A 353 -1.89 -15.42 -7.09
N ALA A 354 -1.38 -15.81 -5.92
CA ALA A 354 -0.44 -16.93 -5.81
C ALA A 354 -1.08 -18.28 -6.17
N ALA A 355 -2.40 -18.42 -5.97
CA ALA A 355 -3.16 -19.59 -6.37
C ALA A 355 -3.64 -19.56 -7.84
N SER A 356 -3.54 -18.41 -8.51
CA SER A 356 -4.09 -18.22 -9.86
C SER A 356 -3.33 -19.03 -10.92
N GLU A 357 -4.06 -19.60 -11.86
CA GLU A 357 -3.45 -20.26 -13.02
C GLU A 357 -3.02 -19.21 -14.06
N PRO A 358 -1.89 -19.42 -14.77
CA PRO A 358 -1.50 -18.58 -15.89
C PRO A 358 -2.62 -18.49 -16.96
N PRO A 359 -2.75 -17.36 -17.68
CA PRO A 359 -1.76 -16.30 -17.83
C PRO A 359 -1.81 -15.24 -16.72
N ILE A 360 -0.61 -14.78 -16.32
CA ILE A 360 -0.43 -13.58 -15.50
C ILE A 360 -0.13 -12.43 -16.45
N TYR A 361 -0.74 -11.28 -16.22
CA TYR A 361 -0.50 -10.08 -17.02
C TYR A 361 0.38 -9.12 -16.26
N THR A 362 1.25 -8.43 -16.99
CA THR A 362 2.14 -7.40 -16.48
C THR A 362 2.01 -6.10 -17.29
N TRP A 363 2.26 -4.97 -16.63
CA TRP A 363 2.39 -3.67 -17.30
C TRP A 363 3.36 -2.77 -16.52
N VAL A 364 3.87 -1.74 -17.18
CA VAL A 364 4.73 -0.73 -16.55
C VAL A 364 3.96 0.59 -16.41
N SER A 365 3.99 1.18 -15.22
CA SER A 365 3.46 2.53 -14.98
C SER A 365 4.40 3.30 -14.06
N ASN A 366 4.78 4.51 -14.47
CA ASN A 366 5.76 5.36 -13.76
C ASN A 366 7.10 4.64 -13.47
N GLY A 367 7.57 3.81 -14.41
CA GLY A 367 8.82 3.05 -14.28
C GLY A 367 8.75 1.84 -13.36
N GLN A 368 7.58 1.55 -12.77
CA GLN A 368 7.35 0.39 -11.92
C GLN A 368 6.56 -0.67 -12.68
N ARG A 369 6.97 -1.94 -12.55
CA ARG A 369 6.25 -3.08 -13.11
C ARG A 369 5.19 -3.59 -12.14
N TYR A 370 4.03 -3.91 -12.69
CA TYR A 370 2.89 -4.44 -11.96
C TYR A 370 2.43 -5.76 -12.56
N PHE A 371 1.69 -6.54 -11.78
CA PHE A 371 1.16 -7.85 -12.12
C PHE A 371 -0.29 -7.98 -11.69
N ALA A 372 -1.10 -8.68 -12.48
CA ALA A 372 -2.47 -9.07 -12.11
C ALA A 372 -2.81 -10.43 -12.72
N SER A 373 -3.68 -11.18 -12.04
CA SER A 373 -4.18 -12.45 -12.56
C SER A 373 -5.18 -12.20 -13.70
N TYR A 374 -5.31 -13.15 -14.62
CA TYR A 374 -6.37 -13.13 -15.63
C TYR A 374 -7.76 -13.03 -14.99
N GLU A 375 -7.99 -13.77 -13.91
CA GLU A 375 -9.28 -13.81 -13.21
C GLU A 375 -9.65 -12.43 -12.64
N ASP A 376 -8.73 -11.74 -11.97
CA ASP A 376 -8.96 -10.41 -11.41
C ASP A 376 -9.25 -9.37 -12.50
N LEU A 377 -8.55 -9.44 -13.64
CA LEU A 377 -8.76 -8.56 -14.78
C LEU A 377 -10.13 -8.78 -15.41
N MET A 378 -10.50 -10.04 -15.65
CA MET A 378 -11.81 -10.40 -16.21
C MET A 378 -12.94 -10.01 -15.28
N ALA A 379 -12.83 -10.30 -13.98
CA ALA A 379 -13.83 -9.92 -12.99
C ALA A 379 -14.04 -8.39 -12.93
N SER A 380 -12.97 -7.62 -13.09
CA SER A 380 -13.06 -6.16 -13.19
C SER A 380 -13.76 -5.71 -14.48
N TRP A 381 -13.40 -6.28 -15.63
CA TRP A 381 -14.04 -5.95 -16.91
C TRP A 381 -15.53 -6.34 -16.95
N GLU A 382 -15.90 -7.54 -16.50
CA GLU A 382 -17.29 -8.04 -16.49
C GLU A 382 -18.22 -7.21 -15.58
N SER A 383 -17.65 -6.53 -14.58
CA SER A 383 -18.41 -5.63 -13.71
C SER A 383 -18.85 -4.33 -14.38
N ALA A 384 -18.33 -4.02 -15.57
CA ALA A 384 -18.71 -2.84 -16.35
C ALA A 384 -20.21 -2.86 -16.72
N PRO A 385 -20.93 -1.73 -16.62
CA PRO A 385 -22.31 -1.61 -17.11
C PRO A 385 -22.45 -1.90 -18.61
N ASP A 386 -21.42 -1.58 -19.39
CA ASP A 386 -21.30 -1.91 -20.81
C ASP A 386 -19.87 -2.39 -21.10
N PRO A 387 -19.63 -3.71 -21.21
CA PRO A 387 -18.30 -4.27 -21.45
C PRO A 387 -17.70 -3.91 -22.82
N ALA A 388 -18.51 -3.42 -23.77
CA ALA A 388 -18.04 -3.07 -25.12
C ALA A 388 -17.31 -1.72 -25.18
N LEU A 389 -17.40 -0.90 -24.12
CA LEU A 389 -16.79 0.43 -24.05
C LEU A 389 -15.85 0.55 -22.85
N PRO A 390 -14.69 1.21 -22.99
CA PRO A 390 -13.86 1.57 -21.84
C PRO A 390 -14.67 2.43 -20.88
N THR A 391 -14.81 1.99 -19.62
CA THR A 391 -15.63 2.67 -18.61
C THR A 391 -14.93 2.77 -17.27
N GLU A 392 -15.16 3.89 -16.59
CA GLU A 392 -14.67 4.13 -15.23
C GLU A 392 -15.48 3.40 -14.15
N ASN A 393 -16.68 2.90 -14.52
CA ASN A 393 -17.60 2.24 -13.60
C ASN A 393 -17.31 0.74 -13.51
N GLN A 394 -16.10 0.37 -13.13
CA GLN A 394 -15.70 -1.01 -12.87
C GLN A 394 -15.39 -1.21 -11.39
N ASN A 395 -15.59 -2.43 -10.91
CA ASN A 395 -15.10 -2.86 -9.62
C ASN A 395 -13.58 -2.72 -9.55
N SER A 396 -13.08 -2.53 -8.34
CA SER A 396 -11.65 -2.38 -8.11
C SER A 396 -10.86 -3.62 -8.53
N LEU A 397 -9.70 -3.40 -9.12
CA LEU A 397 -8.77 -4.44 -9.53
C LEU A 397 -7.70 -4.64 -8.45
N LYS A 398 -7.47 -5.89 -8.03
CA LYS A 398 -6.29 -6.28 -7.25
C LYS A 398 -5.08 -6.38 -8.19
N TYR A 399 -3.94 -5.86 -7.77
CA TYR A 399 -2.70 -5.94 -8.52
C TYR A 399 -1.49 -5.88 -7.60
N TYR A 400 -0.35 -6.36 -8.08
CA TYR A 400 0.84 -6.59 -7.28
C TYR A 400 2.05 -5.93 -7.92
N CYS A 401 3.04 -5.56 -7.12
CA CYS A 401 4.36 -5.18 -7.61
C CYS A 401 5.44 -5.52 -6.59
N ALA A 402 6.68 -5.69 -7.03
CA ALA A 402 7.83 -5.81 -6.14
C ALA A 402 8.69 -4.54 -6.22
N LYS A 403 8.99 -3.94 -5.07
CA LYS A 403 9.78 -2.71 -4.96
C LYS A 403 10.55 -2.64 -3.66
N ASP A 404 11.55 -1.78 -3.63
CA ASP A 404 12.21 -1.40 -2.39
C ASP A 404 11.25 -0.62 -1.50
N VAL A 405 11.02 -1.14 -0.29
CA VAL A 405 10.21 -0.52 0.75
C VAL A 405 11.12 -0.18 1.91
N SER A 406 11.21 1.12 2.23
CA SER A 406 11.93 1.61 3.41
C SER A 406 11.29 1.06 4.68
N THR A 407 11.98 0.11 5.31
CA THR A 407 11.47 -0.69 6.42
C THR A 407 12.30 -0.45 7.66
N LYS A 408 11.65 -0.24 8.80
CA LYS A 408 12.31 -0.10 10.09
C LYS A 408 12.81 -1.48 10.52
N ILE A 409 14.13 -1.65 10.56
CA ILE A 409 14.78 -2.84 11.11
C ILE A 409 15.18 -2.51 12.54
N GLU A 410 14.51 -3.15 13.51
CA GLU A 410 14.73 -2.93 14.93
C GLU A 410 15.29 -4.20 15.57
N VAL A 411 16.38 -4.05 16.32
CA VAL A 411 17.08 -5.13 17.00
C VAL A 411 17.25 -4.77 18.47
N THR A 412 17.21 -5.79 19.33
CA THR A 412 17.48 -5.65 20.77
C THR A 412 18.59 -6.60 21.18
N GLU A 413 19.68 -6.06 21.71
CA GLU A 413 20.90 -6.81 22.02
C GLU A 413 21.51 -6.36 23.34
N ARG A 414 22.33 -7.21 23.96
CA ARG A 414 23.07 -6.85 25.18
C ARG A 414 24.21 -5.90 24.80
N ALA A 415 24.42 -4.85 25.60
CA ALA A 415 25.45 -3.86 25.35
C ALA A 415 26.18 -3.41 26.63
N LEU A 416 27.42 -2.99 26.42
CA LEU A 416 28.24 -2.24 27.36
C LEU A 416 28.11 -0.75 27.01
N ILE A 417 27.52 0.02 27.91
CA ILE A 417 27.41 1.48 27.79
C ILE A 417 28.31 2.14 28.83
N ASP A 418 29.14 3.08 28.38
CA ASP A 418 29.89 3.98 29.24
C ASP A 418 29.24 5.37 29.25
N PHE A 419 29.21 5.98 30.43
CA PHE A 419 28.63 7.31 30.64
C PHE A 419 29.73 8.33 30.95
N ASN A 420 29.55 9.55 30.45
CA ASN A 420 30.44 10.66 30.77
C ASN A 420 30.19 11.20 32.20
N SER A 421 30.99 12.19 32.63
CA SER A 421 30.89 12.81 33.96
C SER A 421 29.55 13.52 34.24
N GLU A 422 28.76 13.77 33.21
CA GLU A 422 27.43 14.40 33.31
C GLU A 422 26.29 13.36 33.31
N GLY A 423 26.62 12.06 33.25
CA GLY A 423 25.66 10.97 33.23
C GLY A 423 25.00 10.72 31.88
N ARG A 424 25.55 11.27 30.77
CA ARG A 424 25.10 10.97 29.41
C ARG A 424 25.87 9.79 28.84
N ALA A 425 25.18 8.92 28.09
CA ALA A 425 25.81 7.80 27.43
C ALA A 425 26.78 8.33 26.35
N GLU A 426 28.04 7.88 26.39
CA GLU A 426 29.13 8.36 25.54
C GLU A 426 29.55 7.31 24.51
N THR A 427 29.61 6.04 24.92
CA THR A 427 29.96 4.94 24.03
C THR A 427 29.10 3.72 24.25
N ILE A 428 28.93 2.93 23.19
CA ILE A 428 28.22 1.65 23.19
C ILE A 428 29.06 0.56 22.53
N LYS A 429 29.03 -0.66 23.09
CA LYS A 429 29.59 -1.87 22.51
C LYS A 429 28.61 -3.03 22.70
N PHE A 430 28.16 -3.64 21.61
CA PHE A 430 27.20 -4.75 21.62
C PHE A 430 27.88 -6.10 21.83
N GLU A 431 27.08 -7.13 22.15
CA GLU A 431 27.59 -8.44 22.55
C GLU A 431 28.43 -9.16 21.49
N ASP A 432 27.95 -9.15 20.25
CA ASP A 432 28.61 -9.82 19.13
C ASP A 432 29.63 -8.93 18.40
N SER A 433 29.92 -7.73 18.93
CA SER A 433 30.83 -6.77 18.31
C SER A 433 32.07 -6.47 19.15
N SER A 434 33.21 -6.42 18.48
CA SER A 434 34.46 -5.90 19.07
C SER A 434 34.58 -4.38 18.98
N VAL A 435 33.69 -3.73 18.21
CA VAL A 435 33.73 -2.30 17.93
C VAL A 435 33.07 -1.51 19.04
N VAL A 436 33.75 -0.46 19.51
CA VAL A 436 33.17 0.55 20.42
C VAL A 436 32.75 1.74 19.57
N ARG A 437 31.47 2.12 19.65
CA ARG A 437 30.88 3.21 18.88
C ARG A 437 30.62 4.41 19.78
N THR A 438 30.88 5.61 19.27
CA THR A 438 30.55 6.86 19.97
C THR A 438 29.08 7.21 19.76
N LEU A 439 28.40 7.56 20.84
CA LEU A 439 27.00 7.98 20.82
C LEU A 439 26.90 9.49 20.60
N ASN A 440 26.03 9.88 19.68
CA ASN A 440 25.54 11.23 19.53
C ASN A 440 24.26 11.38 20.37
N ALA A 441 24.16 12.46 21.14
CA ALA A 441 22.98 12.76 21.95
C ALA A 441 22.29 14.01 21.40
N GLU A 442 21.04 13.87 20.98
CA GLU A 442 20.22 14.98 20.49
C GLU A 442 18.99 15.17 21.36
N THR A 443 18.57 16.42 21.57
CA THR A 443 17.30 16.74 22.21
C THR A 443 16.22 16.80 21.12
N ILE A 444 15.34 15.81 21.12
CA ILE A 444 14.21 15.75 20.19
C ILE A 444 12.93 16.19 20.90
N THR A 445 12.02 16.83 20.17
CA THR A 445 10.69 17.22 20.68
C THR A 445 9.63 16.38 19.98
N ASP A 446 8.72 15.78 20.75
CA ASP A 446 7.52 15.16 20.19
C ASP A 446 6.53 16.25 19.76
N GLU A 447 6.67 16.72 18.51
CA GLU A 447 5.82 17.78 17.97
C GLU A 447 4.35 17.39 17.92
N ALA A 448 4.03 16.11 17.70
CA ALA A 448 2.65 15.64 17.62
C ALA A 448 1.98 15.73 18.99
N ALA A 449 2.63 15.22 20.04
CA ALA A 449 2.14 15.31 21.41
C ALA A 449 2.03 16.76 21.90
N TYR A 450 3.01 17.61 21.56
CA TYR A 450 2.94 19.03 21.88
C TYR A 450 1.79 19.75 21.15
N ASN A 451 1.59 19.50 19.86
CA ASN A 451 0.51 20.11 19.08
C ASN A 451 -0.88 19.66 19.59
N ASP A 452 -1.03 18.39 19.96
CA ASP A 452 -2.26 17.89 20.57
C ASP A 452 -2.55 18.58 21.91
N ALA A 453 -1.55 18.69 22.78
CA ALA A 453 -1.66 19.42 24.04
C ALA A 453 -1.99 20.91 23.83
N MET A 454 -1.42 21.54 22.79
CA MET A 454 -1.71 22.93 22.44
C MET A 454 -3.15 23.09 21.93
N ASN A 455 -3.67 22.13 21.16
CA ASN A 455 -5.07 22.14 20.73
C ASN A 455 -6.02 22.00 21.93
N GLN A 456 -5.69 21.13 22.88
CA GLN A 456 -6.45 20.99 24.12
C GLN A 456 -6.43 22.29 24.94
N TYR A 457 -5.27 22.93 25.09
CA TYR A 457 -5.15 24.23 25.75
C TYR A 457 -6.03 25.30 25.09
N ASN A 458 -6.00 25.41 23.75
CA ASN A 458 -6.83 26.37 23.02
C ASN A 458 -8.32 26.11 23.27
N TYR A 459 -8.75 24.84 23.27
CA TYR A 459 -10.12 24.47 23.60
C TYR A 459 -10.48 24.89 25.03
N ASP A 460 -9.66 24.55 26.02
CA ASP A 460 -9.88 24.90 27.43
C ASP A 460 -9.90 26.41 27.65
N GLN A 461 -9.09 27.17 26.91
CA GLN A 461 -9.13 28.64 26.91
C GLN A 461 -10.48 29.15 26.41
N THR A 462 -11.02 28.62 25.30
CA THR A 462 -12.33 29.06 24.80
C THR A 462 -13.46 28.72 25.77
N VAL A 463 -13.38 27.57 26.44
CA VAL A 463 -14.36 27.16 27.48
C VAL A 463 -14.27 28.10 28.68
N TYR A 464 -13.06 28.42 29.14
CA TYR A 464 -12.82 29.36 30.22
C TYR A 464 -13.36 30.76 29.89
N GLU A 465 -13.01 31.30 28.71
CA GLU A 465 -13.48 32.63 28.27
C GLU A 465 -15.01 32.68 28.20
N LYS A 466 -15.64 31.63 27.68
CA LYS A 466 -17.11 31.51 27.64
C LYS A 466 -17.70 31.45 29.05
N ALA A 467 -17.12 30.67 29.96
CA ALA A 467 -17.59 30.58 31.34
C ALA A 467 -17.51 31.94 32.06
N ILE A 468 -16.43 32.70 31.85
CA ILE A 468 -16.30 34.07 32.37
C ILE A 468 -17.36 34.99 31.76
N GLN A 469 -17.61 34.93 30.44
CA GLN A 469 -18.66 35.70 29.80
C GLN A 469 -20.05 35.36 30.35
N ASP A 470 -20.36 34.08 30.55
CA ASP A 470 -21.63 33.61 31.10
C ASP A 470 -21.82 34.08 32.55
N ILE A 471 -20.75 34.04 33.38
CA ILE A 471 -20.77 34.54 34.76
C ILE A 471 -20.98 36.06 34.79
N ASN A 472 -20.29 36.80 33.92
CA ASN A 472 -20.46 38.25 33.82
C ASN A 472 -21.88 38.62 33.39
N ALA A 473 -22.44 37.93 32.39
CA ALA A 473 -23.82 38.14 31.93
C ALA A 473 -24.86 37.78 33.01
N LYS A 474 -24.65 36.69 33.75
CA LYS A 474 -25.50 36.33 34.91
C LYS A 474 -25.43 37.40 36.00
N THR A 475 -24.22 37.90 36.31
CA THR A 475 -24.02 38.95 37.31
C THR A 475 -24.74 40.24 36.91
N GLU A 476 -24.60 40.67 35.66
CA GLU A 476 -25.29 41.85 35.13
C GLU A 476 -26.81 41.71 35.24
N LYS A 477 -27.36 40.55 34.86
CA LYS A 477 -28.80 40.27 34.97
C LYS A 477 -29.29 40.29 36.43
N ILE A 478 -28.54 39.70 37.36
CA ILE A 478 -28.87 39.73 38.79
C ILE A 478 -28.88 41.17 39.31
N GLN A 479 -27.89 41.98 38.92
CA GLN A 479 -27.83 43.39 39.31
C GLN A 479 -29.00 44.21 38.74
N GLU A 480 -29.39 43.98 37.48
CA GLU A 480 -30.55 44.63 36.85
C GLU A 480 -31.86 44.23 37.55
N GLN A 481 -32.02 42.94 37.87
CA GLN A 481 -33.18 42.43 38.60
C GLN A 481 -33.26 43.02 40.02
N ASP A 482 -32.16 43.09 40.75
CA ASP A 482 -32.15 43.70 42.10
C ASP A 482 -32.50 45.19 42.03
N ARG A 483 -31.94 45.94 41.06
CA ARG A 483 -32.29 47.35 40.83
C ARG A 483 -33.78 47.53 40.54
N THR A 484 -34.37 46.66 39.73
CA THR A 484 -35.80 46.71 39.39
C THR A 484 -36.67 46.44 40.61
N LEU A 485 -36.32 45.42 41.40
CA LEU A 485 -37.02 45.11 42.64
C LEU A 485 -36.89 46.23 43.67
N GLU A 486 -35.72 46.86 43.79
CA GLU A 486 -35.50 48.00 44.68
C GLU A 486 -36.37 49.19 44.28
N LEU A 487 -36.46 49.51 42.99
CA LEU A 487 -37.34 50.58 42.49
C LEU A 487 -38.82 50.28 42.81
N ARG A 488 -39.26 49.03 42.59
CA ARG A 488 -40.64 48.62 42.91
C ARG A 488 -40.91 48.68 44.42
N LEU A 489 -39.96 48.28 45.25
CA LEU A 489 -40.07 48.38 46.71
C LEU A 489 -40.26 49.84 47.15
N ARG A 490 -39.44 50.76 46.62
CA ARG A 490 -39.58 52.20 46.92
C ARG A 490 -40.94 52.78 46.49
N GLN A 491 -41.49 52.30 45.38
CA GLN A 491 -42.84 52.69 44.93
C GLN A 491 -43.92 52.18 45.90
N LEU A 492 -43.82 50.94 46.34
CA LEU A 492 -44.74 50.37 47.33
C LEU A 492 -44.65 51.09 48.68
N ASP A 493 -43.44 51.46 49.13
CA ASP A 493 -43.25 52.24 50.35
C ASP A 493 -43.98 53.60 50.24
N THR A 494 -43.84 54.27 49.09
CA THR A 494 -44.55 55.54 48.80
C THR A 494 -46.06 55.36 48.78
N GLU A 495 -46.56 54.26 48.19
CA GLU A 495 -47.99 53.93 48.18
C GLU A 495 -48.52 53.60 49.58
N GLN A 496 -47.74 52.88 50.39
CA GLN A 496 -48.08 52.56 51.77
C GLN A 496 -48.21 53.83 52.62
N GLU A 497 -47.28 54.78 52.50
CA GLU A 497 -47.35 56.08 53.18
C GLU A 497 -48.59 56.89 52.76
N ALA A 498 -48.91 56.90 51.46
CA ALA A 498 -50.10 57.56 50.93
C ALA A 498 -51.39 56.91 51.48
N LEU A 499 -51.48 55.58 51.46
CA LEU A 499 -52.62 54.82 52.01
C LEU A 499 -52.76 55.04 53.52
N GLN A 500 -51.66 55.09 54.27
CA GLN A 500 -51.68 55.38 55.69
C GLN A 500 -52.23 56.79 55.97
N THR A 501 -51.78 57.78 55.20
CA THR A 501 -52.29 59.16 55.29
C THR A 501 -53.79 59.21 54.99
N GLU A 502 -54.27 58.49 53.96
CA GLU A 502 -55.69 58.38 53.66
C GLU A 502 -56.48 57.69 54.78
N MET A 503 -55.94 56.61 55.35
CA MET A 503 -56.56 55.90 56.47
C MET A 503 -56.69 56.78 57.71
N GLU A 504 -55.66 57.57 58.05
CA GLU A 504 -55.72 58.52 59.16
C GLU A 504 -56.77 59.62 58.93
N ALA A 505 -56.88 60.12 57.70
CA ALA A 505 -57.92 61.08 57.33
C ALA A 505 -59.34 60.48 57.46
N VAL A 506 -59.55 59.25 56.97
CA VAL A 506 -60.84 58.54 57.09
C VAL A 506 -61.14 58.21 58.56
N LYS A 507 -60.14 57.79 59.34
CA LYS A 507 -60.29 57.53 60.78
C LYS A 507 -60.72 58.77 61.54
N LYS A 508 -60.11 59.93 61.29
CA LYS A 508 -60.54 61.22 61.88
C LYS A 508 -62.00 61.55 61.55
N VAL A 509 -62.47 61.23 60.33
CA VAL A 509 -63.88 61.41 59.94
C VAL A 509 -64.80 60.46 60.68
N ILE A 510 -64.40 59.19 60.88
CA ILE A 510 -65.14 58.22 61.68
C ILE A 510 -65.21 58.68 63.14
N ASP A 511 -64.08 59.04 63.76
CA ASP A 511 -64.00 59.51 65.15
C ASP A 511 -64.90 60.74 65.37
N LYS A 512 -64.89 61.71 64.45
CA LYS A 512 -65.76 62.90 64.50
C LYS A 512 -67.25 62.54 64.38
N ASN A 513 -67.60 61.56 63.55
CA ASN A 513 -68.99 61.08 63.43
C ASN A 513 -69.45 60.33 64.69
N ILE A 514 -68.57 59.55 65.32
CA ILE A 514 -68.83 58.87 66.60
C ILE A 514 -69.02 59.92 67.71
N GLU A 515 -68.10 60.87 67.85
CA GLU A 515 -68.19 61.95 68.84
C GLU A 515 -69.48 62.78 68.66
N SER A 516 -69.84 63.11 67.41
CA SER A 516 -71.10 63.79 67.10
C SER A 516 -72.32 62.95 67.49
N THR A 517 -72.26 61.62 67.32
CA THR A 517 -73.37 60.73 67.70
C THR A 517 -73.48 60.64 69.22
N PHE A 518 -72.37 60.49 69.96
CA PHE A 518 -72.36 60.45 71.42
C PHE A 518 -72.83 61.75 72.07
N LYS A 519 -72.41 62.92 71.55
CA LYS A 519 -72.89 64.24 72.02
C LYS A 519 -74.37 64.51 71.75
N THR A 520 -75.03 63.66 70.97
CA THR A 520 -76.48 63.77 70.71
C THR A 520 -77.31 62.95 71.72
N PHE A 521 -76.65 62.11 72.53
CA PHE A 521 -77.29 61.24 73.54
C PHE A 521 -76.95 61.62 75.00
N GLU A 522 -76.08 62.61 75.22
CA GLU A 522 -75.99 63.42 76.46
C GLU A 522 -76.80 64.71 76.28
#